data_AF-A0A9W7GL64-F1
#
_entry.id   AF-A0A9W7GL64-F1
#
_cell.length_a   1.000
_cell.length_b   1.000
_cell.length_c   1.000
_cell.angle_alpha   90.00
_cell.angle_beta   90.00
_cell.angle_gamma   90.00
#
_symmetry.space_group_name_H-M   'P 1'
#
loop_
_entity.id
_entity.type
_entity.pdbx_description
1 polymer ?
#
loop_
_entity_poly.entity_id
_entity_poly.type
_entity_poly.pdbx_seq_one_letter_code
_entity_poly.pdbx_strand_id
1 'polypeptide(L)'
;MDGRGAGLYNGLPLNTTSLGLLALDEEGGRVPEKEDGTPSEVLSDVMVRLRQLMSVLETQYGGESILLVFNDGVTGGVLMAAMAGEGLEKGWKAEMEPGEVWGDVDQRFAKDLLNDKKRMERYKKRLERGKVELGRMRRMEENGTIRTIEEVEFEEGLVESARLEEDKNRREAEEEKREMEEGERRRVMAEDDRIMKIKEQEMRREEVRVERMKKVEEDKRRREEVRRERERSNEEDRRARKEEQERLEEKRALDAVNSDGDKGGMGLVGTIGGLGAAAVGIVVAGADGGRTKEEIEKREEDIRKKEEEVEARNKARIEEERREREKVEMVEKRKREEEEEASRRIREEKEKAAKDEEEKILARNMKEERFQKRLVEEERERREEEEKFKKIVENEDDGFDAYTDNLQNLLADDEELP
;
A
#
# COMPACT_ATOMS: atom_id res chain seq x y z
N MET A 1 8.17 41.44 24.94
CA MET A 1 9.32 40.85 25.65
C MET A 1 9.27 39.34 25.45
N ASP A 2 10.41 38.70 25.18
CA ASP A 2 10.44 37.24 25.03
C ASP A 2 10.02 36.56 26.34
N GLY A 3 9.27 35.47 26.20
CA GLY A 3 8.84 34.66 27.33
C GLY A 3 10.02 34.02 28.07
N ARG A 4 9.73 33.43 29.21
CA ARG A 4 10.72 32.69 29.98
C ARG A 4 11.21 31.45 29.24
N GLY A 5 12.52 31.24 29.23
CA GLY A 5 13.14 30.01 28.73
C GLY A 5 12.79 28.78 29.57
N ALA A 6 12.12 27.80 28.97
CA ALA A 6 11.70 26.55 29.60
C ALA A 6 12.66 25.38 29.37
N GLY A 7 13.87 25.61 28.84
CA GLY A 7 14.91 24.59 28.66
C GLY A 7 14.40 23.31 28.02
N LEU A 8 14.69 22.16 28.64
CA LEU A 8 14.27 20.83 28.20
C LEU A 8 12.74 20.66 28.14
N TYR A 9 11.99 21.45 28.91
CA TYR A 9 10.54 21.41 28.94
C TYR A 9 9.88 22.27 27.86
N ASN A 10 10.67 22.97 27.05
CA ASN A 10 10.18 23.71 25.91
C ASN A 10 9.55 22.76 24.87
N GLY A 11 8.37 23.13 24.37
CA GLY A 11 7.59 22.30 23.43
C GLY A 11 6.67 21.26 24.10
N LEU A 12 6.67 21.10 25.42
CA LEU A 12 5.63 20.35 26.13
C LEU A 12 4.32 21.17 26.22
N PRO A 13 3.15 20.52 26.43
CA PRO A 13 1.88 21.22 26.53
C PRO A 13 1.90 22.33 27.59
N LEU A 14 1.48 23.55 27.22
CA LEU A 14 1.55 24.75 28.06
C LEU A 14 0.93 24.56 29.45
N ASN A 15 -0.18 23.81 29.54
CA ASN A 15 -0.86 23.53 30.80
C ASN A 15 0.00 22.65 31.74
N THR A 16 0.82 21.76 31.19
CA THR A 16 1.73 20.91 31.95
C THR A 16 2.98 21.70 32.31
N THR A 17 3.62 22.34 31.33
CA THR A 17 4.88 23.07 31.51
C THR A 17 4.71 24.24 32.47
N SER A 18 3.69 25.08 32.30
CA SER A 18 3.50 26.25 33.19
C SER A 18 3.26 25.84 34.64
N LEU A 19 2.50 24.76 34.88
CA LEU A 19 2.25 24.25 36.23
C LEU A 19 3.50 23.60 36.83
N GLY A 20 4.26 22.84 36.02
CA GLY A 20 5.52 22.25 36.45
C GLY A 20 6.57 23.31 36.80
N LEU A 21 6.69 24.36 35.99
CA LEU A 21 7.59 25.50 36.23
C LEU A 21 7.22 26.26 37.50
N LEU A 22 5.92 26.49 37.74
CA LEU A 22 5.43 27.08 38.99
C LEU A 22 5.92 26.30 40.21
N ALA A 23 5.73 24.98 40.22
CA ALA A 23 6.17 24.15 41.33
C ALA A 23 7.70 24.11 41.45
N LEU A 24 8.41 24.10 40.33
CA LEU A 24 9.86 24.09 40.31
C LEU A 24 10.45 25.37 40.91
N ASP A 25 9.87 26.53 40.61
CA ASP A 25 10.31 27.81 41.17
C ASP A 25 10.05 27.90 42.67
N GLU A 26 8.92 27.37 43.14
CA GLU A 26 8.61 27.29 44.57
C GLU A 26 9.63 26.43 45.32
N GLU A 27 10.15 25.38 44.66
CA GLU A 27 11.26 24.55 45.16
C GLU A 27 12.64 25.23 45.01
N GLY A 28 12.73 26.38 44.33
CA GLY A 28 13.99 27.04 44.00
C GLY A 28 14.84 26.28 42.97
N GLY A 29 14.21 25.41 42.19
CA GLY A 29 14.87 24.56 41.21
C GLY A 29 15.19 25.27 39.89
N ARG A 30 16.10 24.67 39.12
CA ARG A 30 16.45 25.12 37.77
C ARG A 30 15.90 24.15 36.74
N VAL A 31 15.44 24.68 35.62
CA VAL A 31 14.98 23.86 34.50
C VAL A 31 16.17 23.13 33.88
N PRO A 32 16.05 21.85 33.48
CA PRO A 32 17.14 21.17 32.79
C PRO A 32 17.46 21.88 31.46
N GLU A 33 18.74 21.92 31.10
CA GLU A 33 19.18 22.51 29.83
C GLU A 33 18.86 21.56 28.67
N LYS A 34 18.56 22.13 27.49
CA LYS A 34 18.33 21.37 26.26
C LYS A 34 19.55 21.52 25.34
N GLU A 35 19.94 20.45 24.65
CA GLU A 35 21.15 20.43 23.81
C GLU A 35 21.07 21.39 22.60
N ASP A 36 19.86 21.79 22.19
CA ASP A 36 19.61 22.70 21.06
C ASP A 36 19.91 24.17 21.36
N GLY A 37 20.32 24.50 22.60
CA GLY A 37 20.59 25.86 23.04
C GLY A 37 19.35 26.64 23.47
N THR A 38 18.19 25.98 23.61
CA THR A 38 16.99 26.60 24.21
C THR A 38 17.34 27.13 25.60
N PRO A 39 17.08 28.43 25.89
CA PRO A 39 17.39 29.01 27.19
C PRO A 39 16.69 28.26 28.33
N SER A 40 17.46 27.95 29.39
CA SER A 40 16.94 27.46 30.66
C SER A 40 17.05 28.57 31.70
N GLU A 41 15.94 29.27 31.94
CA GLU A 41 15.92 30.45 32.81
C GLU A 41 15.28 30.14 34.16
N VAL A 42 15.89 30.68 35.22
CA VAL A 42 15.24 30.83 36.54
C VAL A 42 14.61 32.22 36.68
N LEU A 43 13.75 32.41 37.68
CA LEU A 43 13.08 33.70 37.91
C LEU A 43 14.06 34.87 38.10
N SER A 44 15.25 34.63 38.65
CA SER A 44 16.29 35.65 38.77
C SER A 44 16.84 36.10 37.41
N ASP A 45 16.97 35.19 36.44
CA ASP A 45 17.45 35.53 35.09
C ASP A 45 16.43 36.41 34.37
N VAL A 46 15.14 36.05 34.49
CA VAL A 46 14.01 36.87 34.00
C VAL A 46 14.04 38.26 34.64
N MET A 47 14.28 38.33 35.96
CA MET A 47 14.36 39.60 36.67
C MET A 47 15.54 40.48 36.22
N VAL A 48 16.68 39.89 35.86
CA VAL A 48 17.83 40.64 35.29
C VAL A 48 17.42 41.31 33.98
N ARG A 49 16.77 40.58 33.06
CA ARG A 49 16.29 41.14 31.79
C ARG A 49 15.23 42.23 32.01
N LEU A 50 14.30 42.01 32.94
CA LEU A 50 13.29 43.00 33.31
C LEU A 50 13.92 44.27 33.88
N ARG A 51 14.88 44.14 34.80
CA ARG A 51 15.58 45.29 35.39
C ARG A 51 16.32 46.10 34.33
N GLN A 52 17.00 45.43 33.40
CA GLN A 52 17.67 46.10 32.29
C GLN A 52 16.68 46.87 31.41
N LEU A 53 15.54 46.24 31.06
CA LEU A 53 14.47 46.90 30.32
C LEU A 53 13.94 48.13 31.07
N MET A 54 13.58 47.97 32.34
CA MET A 54 13.05 49.07 33.16
C MET A 54 14.06 50.22 33.28
N SER A 55 15.36 49.93 33.47
CA SER A 55 16.39 50.97 33.54
C SER A 55 16.47 51.81 32.25
N VAL A 56 16.33 51.18 31.07
CA VAL A 56 16.29 51.89 29.79
C VAL A 56 15.01 52.73 29.69
N LEU A 57 13.86 52.15 30.03
CA LEU A 57 12.57 52.82 29.94
C LEU A 57 12.48 54.04 30.87
N GLU A 58 12.93 53.90 32.11
CA GLU A 58 12.98 54.99 33.10
C GLU A 58 13.89 56.14 32.64
N THR A 59 15.01 55.82 31.99
CA THR A 59 15.96 56.83 31.53
C THR A 59 15.48 57.57 30.29
N GLN A 60 14.81 56.87 29.35
CA GLN A 60 14.47 57.44 28.04
C GLN A 60 13.05 58.01 27.96
N TYR A 61 12.10 57.44 28.69
CA TYR A 61 10.66 57.71 28.55
C TYR A 61 10.04 58.17 29.88
N GLY A 62 10.83 58.80 30.75
CA GLY A 62 10.36 59.30 32.04
C GLY A 62 9.21 60.31 31.89
N GLY A 63 8.06 60.00 32.49
CA GLY A 63 6.85 60.83 32.42
C GLY A 63 5.90 60.50 31.27
N GLU A 64 6.27 59.59 30.38
CA GLU A 64 5.39 59.09 29.31
C GLU A 64 4.61 57.84 29.76
N SER A 65 3.52 57.52 29.04
CA SER A 65 2.78 56.27 29.23
C SER A 65 3.37 55.18 28.35
N ILE A 66 3.83 54.09 28.97
CA ILE A 66 4.50 52.98 28.28
C ILE A 66 3.60 51.74 28.32
N LEU A 67 3.39 51.10 27.16
CA LEU A 67 2.70 49.83 27.06
C LEU A 67 3.72 48.68 26.97
N LEU A 68 3.73 47.81 27.98
CA LEU A 68 4.54 46.59 27.97
C LEU A 68 3.68 45.41 27.55
N VAL A 69 4.12 44.69 26.51
CA VAL A 69 3.49 43.46 26.02
C VAL A 69 4.38 42.27 26.36
N PHE A 70 3.87 41.37 27.20
CA PHE A 70 4.54 40.15 27.61
C PHE A 70 4.03 38.96 26.79
N ASN A 71 4.92 38.05 26.43
CA ASN A 71 4.56 36.82 25.69
C ASN A 71 4.05 35.71 26.62
N ASP A 72 4.29 35.83 27.93
CA ASP A 72 3.75 34.94 28.96
C ASP A 72 3.16 35.74 30.12
N GLY A 73 2.32 35.09 30.94
CA GLY A 73 1.70 35.73 32.09
C GLY A 73 2.64 35.90 33.29
N VAL A 74 3.73 35.14 33.34
CA VAL A 74 4.61 35.03 34.51
C VAL A 74 5.59 36.19 34.55
N THR A 75 6.14 36.60 33.42
CA THR A 75 7.14 37.69 33.34
C THR A 75 6.56 39.01 33.87
N GLY A 76 5.31 39.33 33.51
CA GLY A 76 4.59 40.47 34.09
C GLY A 76 4.38 40.32 35.61
N GLY A 77 4.04 39.11 36.06
CA GLY A 77 3.90 38.80 37.48
C GLY A 77 5.21 38.95 38.28
N VAL A 78 6.34 38.53 37.71
CA VAL A 78 7.69 38.71 38.31
C VAL A 78 8.02 40.19 38.47
N LEU A 79 7.66 41.02 37.47
CA LEU A 79 7.80 42.47 37.59
C LEU A 79 6.95 43.01 38.75
N MET A 80 5.71 42.55 38.91
CA MET A 80 4.85 42.96 40.03
C MET A 80 5.43 42.56 41.39
N ALA A 81 5.93 41.32 41.53
CA ALA A 81 6.61 40.88 42.73
C ALA A 81 7.82 41.76 43.08
N ALA A 82 8.64 42.08 42.08
CA ALA A 82 9.79 42.94 42.25
C ALA A 82 9.40 44.38 42.66
N MET A 83 8.38 44.98 42.02
CA MET A 83 7.87 46.30 42.37
C MET A 83 7.30 46.35 43.80
N ALA A 84 6.60 45.28 44.21
CA ALA A 84 6.07 45.15 45.57
C ALA A 84 7.16 44.99 46.65
N GLY A 85 8.38 44.61 46.26
CA GLY A 85 9.46 44.26 47.19
C GLY A 85 9.28 42.87 47.81
N GLU A 86 8.66 41.96 47.06
CA GLU A 86 8.31 40.61 47.47
C GLU A 86 9.23 39.58 46.78
N GLY A 87 9.24 38.33 47.27
CA GLY A 87 9.99 37.25 46.62
C GLY A 87 9.48 36.97 45.19
N LEU A 88 10.40 36.65 44.26
CA LEU A 88 10.08 36.50 42.83
C LEU A 88 9.12 35.33 42.58
N GLU A 89 9.16 34.30 43.42
CA GLU A 89 8.24 33.15 43.40
C GLU A 89 6.78 33.59 43.59
N LYS A 90 6.54 34.71 44.30
CA LYS A 90 5.21 35.30 44.43
C LYS A 90 4.70 35.90 43.13
N GLY A 91 5.55 36.09 42.12
CA GLY A 91 5.16 36.59 40.80
C GLY A 91 4.07 35.74 40.14
N TRP A 92 4.05 34.43 40.39
CA TRP A 92 3.00 33.53 39.93
C TRP A 92 1.59 33.85 40.49
N LYS A 93 1.50 34.54 41.63
CA LYS A 93 0.21 35.01 42.16
C LYS A 93 -0.36 36.14 41.32
N ALA A 94 0.53 36.93 40.74
CA ALA A 94 0.22 38.00 39.80
C ALA A 94 0.35 37.52 38.34
N GLU A 95 0.21 36.23 38.03
CA GLU A 95 0.23 35.78 36.64
C GLU A 95 -0.95 36.40 35.85
N MET A 96 -0.63 36.97 34.69
CA MET A 96 -1.60 37.60 33.80
C MET A 96 -2.37 36.55 32.99
N GLU A 97 -3.68 36.73 32.84
CA GLU A 97 -4.47 35.95 31.88
C GLU A 97 -4.30 36.50 30.45
N PRO A 98 -4.49 35.67 29.40
CA PRO A 98 -4.47 36.15 28.02
C PRO A 98 -5.46 37.31 27.80
N GLY A 99 -4.94 38.44 27.31
CA GLY A 99 -5.73 39.66 27.07
C GLY A 99 -5.97 40.51 28.32
N GLU A 100 -5.45 40.15 29.48
CA GLU A 100 -5.50 40.98 30.67
C GLU A 100 -4.63 42.24 30.48
N VAL A 101 -5.17 43.40 30.88
CA VAL A 101 -4.47 44.69 30.81
C VAL A 101 -4.50 45.34 32.18
N TRP A 102 -3.34 45.78 32.65
CA TRP A 102 -3.21 46.57 33.86
C TRP A 102 -2.85 48.01 33.52
N GLY A 103 -3.57 48.96 34.12
CA GLY A 103 -3.30 50.39 34.04
C GLY A 103 -2.82 50.94 35.38
N ASP A 104 -2.17 52.10 35.35
CA ASP A 104 -1.71 52.82 36.55
C ASP A 104 -0.91 51.95 37.52
N VAL A 105 0.01 51.16 36.94
CA VAL A 105 0.80 50.17 37.68
C VAL A 105 1.84 50.87 38.54
N ASP A 106 1.61 50.91 39.85
CA ASP A 106 2.55 51.40 40.85
C ASP A 106 2.86 50.32 41.91
N GLN A 107 3.69 50.67 42.90
CA GLN A 107 4.04 49.74 43.98
C GLN A 107 2.83 49.33 44.83
N ARG A 108 1.82 50.20 45.00
CA ARG A 108 0.62 49.89 45.81
C ARG A 108 -0.25 48.90 45.05
N PHE A 109 -0.50 49.14 43.78
CA PHE A 109 -1.18 48.22 42.89
C PHE A 109 -0.55 46.83 42.92
N ALA A 110 0.79 46.75 42.80
CA ALA A 110 1.49 45.48 42.86
C ALA A 110 1.29 44.75 44.21
N LYS A 111 1.33 45.47 45.33
CA LYS A 111 1.06 44.90 46.67
C LYS A 111 -0.38 44.43 46.82
N ASP A 112 -1.33 45.21 46.35
CA ASP A 112 -2.76 44.86 46.42
C ASP A 112 -3.05 43.62 45.55
N LEU A 113 -2.46 43.57 44.35
CA LEU A 113 -2.59 42.45 43.43
C LEU A 113 -2.06 41.14 44.02
N LEU A 114 -0.90 41.16 44.68
CA LEU A 114 -0.31 39.97 45.32
C LEU A 114 -1.06 39.51 46.57
N ASN A 115 -1.80 40.42 47.21
CA ASN A 115 -2.62 40.14 48.40
C ASN A 115 -4.08 39.80 48.05
N ASP A 116 -4.45 39.80 46.77
CA ASP A 116 -5.80 39.44 46.33
C ASP A 116 -6.11 37.98 46.70
N LYS A 117 -7.18 37.80 47.49
CA LYS A 117 -7.57 36.49 48.02
C LYS A 117 -7.91 35.48 46.92
N LYS A 118 -8.55 35.93 45.83
CA LYS A 118 -8.97 35.05 44.74
C LYS A 118 -7.77 34.54 43.95
N ARG A 119 -6.82 35.42 43.64
CA ARG A 119 -5.54 35.07 43.01
C ARG A 119 -4.73 34.13 43.89
N MET A 120 -4.68 34.37 45.19
CA MET A 120 -4.02 33.49 46.15
C MET A 120 -4.62 32.07 46.18
N GLU A 121 -5.95 31.94 46.16
CA GLU A 121 -6.62 30.64 46.11
C GLU A 121 -6.32 29.90 44.79
N ARG A 122 -6.37 30.62 43.67
CA ARG A 122 -6.01 30.08 42.35
C ARG A 122 -4.56 29.60 42.31
N TYR A 123 -3.64 30.42 42.82
CA TYR A 123 -2.21 30.08 42.92
C TYR A 123 -2.01 28.79 43.71
N LYS A 124 -2.61 28.65 44.89
CA LYS A 124 -2.51 27.42 45.70
C LYS A 124 -3.01 26.19 44.95
N LYS A 125 -4.18 26.30 44.28
CA LYS A 125 -4.74 25.21 43.48
C LYS A 125 -3.83 24.82 42.32
N ARG A 126 -3.21 25.80 41.66
CA ARG A 126 -2.24 25.57 40.59
C ARG A 126 -0.95 24.95 41.10
N LEU A 127 -0.45 25.40 42.25
CA LEU A 127 0.77 24.88 42.86
C LEU A 127 0.62 23.39 43.20
N GLU A 128 -0.50 22.98 43.80
CA GLU A 128 -0.75 21.57 44.10
C GLU A 128 -0.80 20.70 42.83
N ARG A 129 -1.43 21.18 41.76
CA ARG A 129 -1.39 20.50 40.46
C ARG A 129 0.02 20.50 39.86
N GLY A 130 0.74 21.60 40.02
CA GLY A 130 2.09 21.79 39.55
C GLY A 130 3.06 20.80 40.15
N LYS A 131 2.96 20.48 41.44
CA LYS A 131 3.79 19.46 42.09
C LYS A 131 3.60 18.08 41.43
N VAL A 132 2.36 17.73 41.07
CA VAL A 132 2.05 16.47 40.38
C VAL A 132 2.66 16.46 38.98
N GLU A 133 2.47 17.54 38.21
CA GLU A 133 3.02 17.65 36.85
C GLU A 133 4.56 17.71 36.86
N LEU A 134 5.18 18.43 37.80
CA LEU A 134 6.63 18.45 37.96
C LEU A 134 7.17 17.06 38.26
N GLY A 135 6.52 16.30 39.14
CA GLY A 135 6.88 14.90 39.39
C GLY A 135 6.75 14.03 38.15
N ARG A 136 5.77 14.28 37.28
CA ARG A 136 5.62 13.59 35.99
C ARG A 136 6.75 13.99 35.04
N MET A 137 7.08 15.27 34.94
CA MET A 137 8.14 15.81 34.08
C MET A 137 9.51 15.27 34.48
N ARG A 138 9.84 15.24 35.77
CA ARG A 138 11.07 14.62 36.30
C ARG A 138 11.15 13.13 35.94
N ARG A 139 10.06 12.37 36.06
CA ARG A 139 10.05 10.96 35.61
C ARG A 139 10.24 10.83 34.10
N MET A 140 9.69 11.74 33.30
CA MET A 140 9.90 11.72 31.85
C MET A 140 11.36 12.05 31.49
N GLU A 141 11.96 13.01 32.20
CA GLU A 141 13.37 13.39 32.12
C GLU A 141 14.28 12.20 32.44
N GLU A 142 14.09 11.56 33.59
CA GLU A 142 14.87 10.39 34.03
C GLU A 142 14.80 9.22 33.03
N ASN A 143 13.65 9.05 32.38
CA ASN A 143 13.44 8.00 31.38
C ASN A 143 13.91 8.40 29.97
N GLY A 144 14.35 9.64 29.74
CA GLY A 144 14.69 10.14 28.40
C GLY A 144 13.50 10.16 27.43
N THR A 145 12.28 10.31 27.96
CA THR A 145 11.02 10.21 27.19
C THR A 145 10.34 11.55 26.96
N ILE A 146 10.98 12.66 27.32
CA ILE A 146 10.48 14.00 27.00
C ILE A 146 10.50 14.13 25.48
N ARG A 147 9.30 14.11 24.89
CA ARG A 147 9.09 14.42 23.48
C ARG A 147 8.36 15.75 23.38
N THR A 148 8.85 16.63 22.53
CA THR A 148 8.17 17.90 22.25
C THR A 148 6.91 17.64 21.40
N ILE A 149 5.94 18.55 21.44
CA ILE A 149 4.76 18.47 20.56
C ILE A 149 5.20 18.42 19.09
N GLU A 150 6.20 19.20 18.71
CA GLU A 150 6.76 19.21 17.35
C GLU A 150 7.36 17.84 16.96
N GLU A 151 8.07 17.18 17.88
CA GLU A 151 8.61 15.84 17.64
C GLU A 151 7.50 14.80 17.49
N VAL A 152 6.46 14.88 18.32
CA VAL A 152 5.29 13.98 18.24
C VAL A 152 4.54 14.19 16.92
N GLU A 153 4.27 15.44 16.56
CA GLU A 153 3.61 15.79 15.28
C GLU A 153 4.45 15.37 14.08
N PHE A 154 5.77 15.49 14.15
CA PHE A 154 6.68 15.04 13.11
C PHE A 154 6.68 13.51 12.97
N GLU A 155 6.76 12.77 14.07
CA GLU A 155 6.66 11.31 14.07
C GLU A 155 5.30 10.83 13.53
N GLU A 156 4.21 11.47 13.95
CA GLU A 156 2.86 11.18 13.44
C GLU A 156 2.77 11.46 11.93
N GLY A 157 3.34 12.56 11.47
CA GLY A 157 3.44 12.89 10.04
C GLY A 157 4.26 11.87 9.24
N LEU A 158 5.34 11.33 9.81
CA LEU A 158 6.11 10.24 9.20
C LEU A 158 5.27 8.95 9.11
N VAL A 159 4.53 8.60 10.15
CA VAL A 159 3.64 7.43 10.14
C VAL A 159 2.51 7.61 9.12
N GLU A 160 1.92 8.81 9.03
CA GLU A 160 0.87 9.11 8.06
C GLU A 160 1.40 9.05 6.63
N SER A 161 2.57 9.63 6.36
CA SER A 161 3.20 9.54 5.03
C SER A 161 3.54 8.11 4.63
N ALA A 162 4.03 7.28 5.56
CA ALA A 162 4.27 5.85 5.31
C ALA A 162 2.97 5.09 4.98
N ARG A 163 1.86 5.40 5.67
CA ARG A 163 0.54 4.81 5.38
C ARG A 163 0.03 5.22 4.00
N LEU A 164 0.21 6.48 3.62
CA LEU A 164 -0.17 6.98 2.30
C LEU A 164 0.64 6.30 1.19
N GLU A 165 1.92 6.05 1.42
CA GLU A 165 2.78 5.31 0.49
C GLU A 165 2.36 3.83 0.38
N GLU A 166 2.04 3.17 1.49
CA GLU A 166 1.52 1.80 1.50
C GLU A 166 0.18 1.70 0.74
N ASP A 167 -0.73 2.65 0.96
CA ASP A 167 -2.01 2.71 0.25
C ASP A 167 -1.83 2.97 -1.25
N LYS A 168 -0.84 3.80 -1.62
CA LYS A 168 -0.49 4.04 -3.03
C LYS A 168 0.03 2.76 -3.69
N ASN A 169 0.98 2.08 -3.04
CA ASN A 169 1.55 0.82 -3.53
C ASN A 169 0.46 -0.27 -3.64
N ARG A 170 -0.50 -0.31 -2.71
CA ARG A 170 -1.64 -1.23 -2.78
C ARG A 170 -2.52 -0.96 -3.99
N ARG A 171 -2.78 0.32 -4.31
CA ARG A 171 -3.57 0.70 -5.50
C ARG A 171 -2.84 0.35 -6.80
N GLU A 172 -1.54 0.63 -6.88
CA GLU A 172 -0.72 0.28 -8.05
C GLU A 172 -0.70 -1.25 -8.25
N ALA A 173 -0.52 -2.03 -7.20
CA ALA A 173 -0.56 -3.50 -7.27
C ALA A 173 -1.95 -4.05 -7.68
N GLU A 174 -3.04 -3.42 -7.23
CA GLU A 174 -4.40 -3.77 -7.66
C GLU A 174 -4.66 -3.43 -9.13
N GLU A 175 -4.13 -2.30 -9.62
CA GLU A 175 -4.21 -1.91 -11.03
C GLU A 175 -3.41 -2.86 -11.92
N GLU A 176 -2.16 -3.19 -11.56
CA GLU A 176 -1.36 -4.18 -12.29
C GLU A 176 -2.04 -5.54 -12.35
N LYS A 177 -2.67 -5.98 -11.25
CA LYS A 177 -3.45 -7.22 -11.22
C LYS A 177 -4.65 -7.17 -12.17
N ARG A 178 -5.37 -6.05 -12.23
CA ARG A 178 -6.49 -5.86 -13.17
C ARG A 178 -6.00 -5.89 -14.62
N GLU A 179 -4.88 -5.24 -14.92
CA GLU A 179 -4.28 -5.26 -16.26
C GLU A 179 -3.86 -6.67 -16.69
N MET A 180 -3.27 -7.45 -15.77
CA MET A 180 -2.94 -8.86 -16.01
C MET A 180 -4.19 -9.70 -16.29
N GLU A 181 -5.24 -9.57 -15.46
CA GLU A 181 -6.51 -10.29 -15.65
C GLU A 181 -7.20 -9.91 -16.98
N GLU A 182 -7.20 -8.62 -17.36
CA GLU A 182 -7.70 -8.17 -18.66
C GLU A 182 -6.86 -8.70 -19.82
N GLY A 183 -5.53 -8.72 -19.66
CA GLY A 183 -4.61 -9.30 -20.63
C GLY A 183 -4.88 -10.78 -20.88
N GLU A 184 -5.11 -11.56 -19.82
CA GLU A 184 -5.50 -12.97 -19.92
C GLU A 184 -6.85 -13.15 -20.61
N ARG A 185 -7.87 -12.36 -20.23
CA ARG A 185 -9.19 -12.40 -20.90
C ARG A 185 -9.09 -12.13 -22.39
N ARG A 186 -8.25 -11.16 -22.81
CA ARG A 186 -7.99 -10.87 -24.22
C ARG A 186 -7.31 -12.04 -24.93
N ARG A 187 -6.38 -12.74 -24.28
CA ARG A 187 -5.73 -13.94 -24.83
C ARG A 187 -6.73 -15.08 -25.02
N VAL A 188 -7.57 -15.35 -24.03
CA VAL A 188 -8.61 -16.39 -24.10
C VAL A 188 -9.60 -16.07 -25.23
N MET A 189 -10.11 -14.84 -25.33
CA MET A 189 -11.00 -14.45 -26.43
C MET A 189 -10.34 -14.61 -27.81
N ALA A 190 -9.06 -14.24 -27.93
CA ALA A 190 -8.33 -14.39 -29.18
C ALA A 190 -8.09 -15.87 -29.56
N GLU A 191 -7.96 -16.75 -28.58
CA GLU A 191 -7.84 -18.20 -28.79
C GLU A 191 -9.19 -18.81 -29.20
N ASP A 192 -10.27 -18.43 -28.53
CA ASP A 192 -11.64 -18.83 -28.90
C ASP A 192 -11.99 -18.41 -30.34
N ASP A 193 -11.63 -17.18 -30.73
CA ASP A 193 -11.79 -16.69 -32.10
C ASP A 193 -11.00 -17.51 -33.12
N ARG A 194 -9.79 -17.98 -32.77
CA ARG A 194 -8.98 -18.86 -33.63
C ARG A 194 -9.64 -20.22 -33.76
N ILE A 195 -10.13 -20.80 -32.67
CA ILE A 195 -10.84 -22.09 -32.67
C ILE A 195 -12.11 -22.00 -33.52
N MET A 196 -12.88 -20.93 -33.38
CA MET A 196 -14.06 -20.65 -34.20
C MET A 196 -13.74 -20.60 -35.70
N LYS A 197 -12.68 -19.86 -36.08
CA LYS A 197 -12.23 -19.78 -37.48
C LYS A 197 -11.78 -21.14 -38.03
N ILE A 198 -11.11 -21.96 -37.22
CA ILE A 198 -10.71 -23.32 -37.62
C ILE A 198 -11.95 -24.19 -37.87
N LYS A 199 -12.91 -24.19 -36.95
CA LYS A 199 -14.18 -24.92 -37.11
C LYS A 199 -14.97 -24.47 -38.34
N GLU A 200 -15.01 -23.17 -38.60
CA GLU A 200 -15.67 -22.62 -39.79
C GLU A 200 -14.99 -23.11 -41.08
N GLN A 201 -13.65 -23.12 -41.12
CA GLN A 201 -12.91 -23.67 -42.26
C GLN A 201 -13.15 -25.17 -42.45
N GLU A 202 -13.24 -25.94 -41.38
CA GLU A 202 -13.58 -27.36 -41.43
C GLU A 202 -14.98 -27.59 -41.99
N MET A 203 -16.00 -26.85 -41.51
CA MET A 203 -17.36 -26.94 -42.05
C MET A 203 -17.40 -26.58 -43.55
N ARG A 204 -16.71 -25.51 -43.98
CA ARG A 204 -16.62 -25.17 -45.40
C ARG A 204 -15.94 -26.26 -46.23
N ARG A 205 -14.89 -26.91 -45.69
CA ARG A 205 -14.22 -28.04 -46.36
C ARG A 205 -15.17 -29.24 -46.50
N GLU A 206 -15.97 -29.50 -45.48
CA GLU A 206 -16.95 -30.57 -45.47
C GLU A 206 -18.11 -30.30 -46.45
N GLU A 207 -18.62 -29.08 -46.50
CA GLU A 207 -19.61 -28.65 -47.50
C GLU A 207 -19.11 -28.87 -48.93
N VAL A 208 -17.89 -28.43 -49.23
CA VAL A 208 -17.27 -28.66 -50.55
C VAL A 208 -17.10 -30.16 -50.85
N ARG A 209 -16.78 -30.97 -49.83
CA ARG A 209 -16.67 -32.43 -49.97
C ARG A 209 -18.02 -33.07 -50.29
N VAL A 210 -19.09 -32.65 -49.60
CA VAL A 210 -20.46 -33.12 -49.85
C VAL A 210 -20.93 -32.69 -51.24
N GLU A 211 -20.66 -31.46 -51.67
CA GLU A 211 -21.01 -30.97 -52.99
C GLU A 211 -20.29 -31.74 -54.10
N ARG A 212 -18.99 -32.05 -53.91
CA ARG A 212 -18.23 -32.91 -54.83
C ARG A 212 -18.83 -34.32 -54.91
N MET A 213 -19.24 -34.91 -53.78
CA MET A 213 -19.89 -36.23 -53.80
C MET A 213 -21.22 -36.20 -54.57
N LYS A 214 -22.04 -35.16 -54.38
CA LYS A 214 -23.29 -34.99 -55.15
C LYS A 214 -23.03 -34.86 -56.65
N LYS A 215 -22.02 -34.09 -57.07
CA LYS A 215 -21.64 -33.96 -58.49
C LYS A 215 -21.17 -35.29 -59.08
N VAL A 216 -20.36 -36.05 -58.34
CA VAL A 216 -19.91 -37.39 -58.77
C VAL A 216 -21.11 -38.33 -58.93
N GLU A 217 -22.09 -38.27 -58.02
CA GLU A 217 -23.29 -39.08 -58.09
C GLU A 217 -24.21 -38.67 -59.24
N GLU A 218 -24.37 -37.37 -59.51
CA GLU A 218 -25.12 -36.84 -60.64
C GLU A 218 -24.46 -37.22 -61.98
N ASP A 219 -23.14 -37.09 -62.08
CA ASP A 219 -22.37 -37.53 -63.26
C ASP A 219 -22.52 -39.04 -63.50
N LYS A 220 -22.58 -39.83 -62.43
CA LYS A 220 -22.84 -41.28 -62.52
C LYS A 220 -24.24 -41.56 -63.08
N ARG A 221 -25.27 -40.82 -62.63
CA ARG A 221 -26.64 -40.91 -63.16
C ARG A 221 -26.72 -40.50 -64.63
N ARG A 222 -26.07 -39.39 -65.02
CA ARG A 222 -25.99 -38.95 -66.43
C ARG A 222 -25.30 -39.98 -67.32
N ARG A 223 -24.22 -40.61 -66.84
CA ARG A 223 -23.54 -41.68 -67.57
C ARG A 223 -24.42 -42.92 -67.74
N GLU A 224 -25.24 -43.26 -66.76
CA GLU A 224 -26.22 -44.35 -66.88
C GLU A 224 -27.36 -44.01 -67.85
N GLU A 225 -27.85 -42.77 -67.87
CA GLU A 225 -28.86 -42.33 -68.85
C GLU A 225 -28.32 -42.35 -70.28
N VAL A 226 -27.14 -41.78 -70.52
CA VAL A 226 -26.48 -41.82 -71.84
C VAL A 226 -26.23 -43.25 -72.29
N ARG A 227 -25.92 -44.16 -71.37
CA ARG A 227 -25.76 -45.59 -71.67
C ARG A 227 -27.11 -46.21 -72.09
N ARG A 228 -28.21 -45.91 -71.40
CA ARG A 228 -29.56 -46.38 -71.77
C ARG A 228 -30.03 -45.81 -73.10
N GLU A 229 -29.74 -44.56 -73.42
CA GLU A 229 -30.05 -43.97 -74.73
C GLU A 229 -29.25 -44.62 -75.86
N ARG A 230 -27.95 -44.87 -75.65
CA ARG A 230 -27.12 -45.60 -76.63
C ARG A 230 -27.61 -47.03 -76.84
N GLU A 231 -28.09 -47.70 -75.81
CA GLU A 231 -28.69 -49.03 -75.94
C GLU A 231 -29.99 -48.98 -76.77
N ARG A 232 -30.85 -47.97 -76.58
CA ARG A 232 -32.06 -47.76 -77.40
C ARG A 232 -31.75 -47.41 -78.86
N SER A 233 -30.82 -46.48 -79.08
CA SER A 233 -30.39 -46.08 -80.43
C SER A 233 -29.72 -47.23 -81.19
N ASN A 234 -28.90 -48.05 -80.53
CA ASN A 234 -28.32 -49.25 -81.15
C ASN A 234 -29.39 -50.30 -81.48
N GLU A 235 -30.48 -50.36 -80.72
CA GLU A 235 -31.59 -51.28 -80.99
C GLU A 235 -32.45 -50.83 -82.18
N GLU A 236 -32.66 -49.51 -82.32
CA GLU A 236 -33.28 -48.90 -83.49
C GLU A 236 -32.42 -49.05 -84.76
N ASP A 237 -31.10 -48.84 -84.66
CA ASP A 237 -30.16 -49.04 -85.77
C ASP A 237 -30.11 -50.52 -86.22
N ARG A 238 -30.27 -51.48 -85.31
CA ARG A 238 -30.38 -52.91 -85.66
C ARG A 238 -31.68 -53.25 -86.38
N ARG A 239 -32.76 -52.51 -86.15
CA ARG A 239 -34.03 -52.66 -86.89
C ARG A 239 -33.91 -52.03 -88.28
N ALA A 240 -33.35 -50.82 -88.36
CA ALA A 240 -33.12 -50.12 -89.62
C ALA A 240 -32.19 -50.90 -90.58
N ARG A 241 -31.08 -51.47 -90.07
CA ARG A 241 -30.16 -52.27 -90.89
C ARG A 241 -30.75 -53.58 -91.41
N LYS A 242 -31.74 -54.17 -90.71
CA LYS A 242 -32.47 -55.35 -91.19
C LYS A 242 -33.41 -55.00 -92.34
N GLU A 243 -34.11 -53.86 -92.26
CA GLU A 243 -34.97 -53.37 -93.35
C GLU A 243 -34.17 -52.89 -94.57
N GLU A 244 -32.95 -52.39 -94.37
CA GLU A 244 -32.06 -51.95 -95.46
C GLU A 244 -31.37 -53.12 -96.18
N GLN A 245 -31.05 -54.21 -95.47
CA GLN A 245 -30.52 -55.44 -96.10
C GLN A 245 -31.55 -56.13 -97.00
N GLU A 246 -32.83 -56.18 -96.62
CA GLU A 246 -33.89 -56.75 -97.47
C GLU A 246 -34.12 -55.91 -98.75
N ARG A 247 -33.96 -54.58 -98.69
CA ARG A 247 -34.04 -53.69 -99.87
C ARG A 247 -32.82 -53.74 -100.79
N LEU A 248 -31.67 -54.19 -100.29
CA LEU A 248 -30.42 -54.29 -101.05
C LEU A 248 -30.24 -55.64 -101.75
N GLU A 249 -30.95 -56.69 -101.33
CA GLU A 249 -30.97 -57.98 -102.03
C GLU A 249 -31.91 -57.99 -103.25
N GLU A 250 -32.95 -57.14 -103.28
CA GLU A 250 -33.86 -56.98 -104.42
C GLU A 250 -33.27 -56.08 -105.54
N LYS A 251 -32.27 -55.25 -105.22
CA LYS A 251 -31.63 -54.28 -106.13
C LYS A 251 -30.30 -54.74 -106.74
N ARG A 252 -29.86 -55.98 -106.51
CA ARG A 252 -28.58 -56.53 -107.03
C ARG A 252 -28.73 -57.49 -108.23
N ALA A 253 -29.92 -57.60 -108.82
CA ALA A 253 -30.19 -58.40 -110.02
C ALA A 253 -30.22 -57.60 -111.36
N LEU A 254 -30.09 -56.26 -111.32
CA LEU A 254 -30.03 -55.40 -112.50
C LEU A 254 -28.91 -54.38 -112.31
N ASP A 255 -28.13 -54.16 -113.37
CA ASP A 255 -27.07 -53.16 -113.50
C ASP A 255 -25.67 -53.58 -113.00
N ALA A 256 -25.15 -54.59 -113.69
CA ALA A 256 -23.77 -54.56 -114.16
C ALA A 256 -23.65 -53.52 -115.28
N VAL A 257 -22.73 -52.55 -115.15
CA VAL A 257 -21.89 -51.90 -116.20
C VAL A 257 -21.30 -50.59 -115.66
N ASN A 258 -19.96 -50.52 -115.68
CA ASN A 258 -19.05 -49.35 -115.51
C ASN A 258 -18.92 -48.75 -114.09
N SER A 259 -17.74 -48.42 -113.58
CA SER A 259 -16.34 -48.55 -114.04
C SER A 259 -15.41 -48.36 -112.84
N ASP A 260 -14.24 -48.99 -112.92
CA ASP A 260 -13.00 -48.74 -112.17
C ASP A 260 -12.68 -47.24 -112.00
N GLY A 261 -11.94 -46.75 -111.00
CA GLY A 261 -11.05 -47.36 -110.03
C GLY A 261 -10.39 -46.28 -109.14
N ASP A 262 -9.33 -46.71 -108.45
CA ASP A 262 -8.45 -46.02 -107.48
C ASP A 262 -9.01 -45.84 -106.05
N LYS A 263 -8.67 -46.68 -105.05
CA LYS A 263 -7.36 -46.95 -104.39
C LYS A 263 -6.69 -45.65 -103.92
N GLY A 264 -6.30 -45.42 -102.68
CA GLY A 264 -6.25 -46.07 -101.36
C GLY A 264 -5.69 -44.96 -100.43
N GLY A 265 -5.60 -44.99 -99.11
CA GLY A 265 -5.82 -45.96 -98.05
C GLY A 265 -5.34 -45.30 -96.75
N MET A 266 -5.97 -45.69 -95.63
CA MET A 266 -5.35 -46.03 -94.33
C MET A 266 -4.52 -44.96 -93.58
N GLY A 267 -4.66 -44.75 -92.26
CA GLY A 267 -5.29 -45.50 -91.16
C GLY A 267 -5.54 -44.59 -89.95
N LEU A 268 -6.45 -44.93 -89.01
CA LEU A 268 -6.20 -45.79 -87.82
C LEU A 268 -5.00 -45.27 -87.00
N VAL A 269 -5.12 -44.76 -85.77
CA VAL A 269 -5.47 -45.40 -84.47
C VAL A 269 -5.50 -44.21 -83.48
N GLY A 270 -6.39 -43.99 -82.51
CA GLY A 270 -7.03 -44.90 -81.56
C GLY A 270 -6.66 -44.44 -80.14
N THR A 271 -7.67 -43.97 -79.40
CA THR A 271 -7.93 -44.21 -77.96
C THR A 271 -6.97 -43.79 -76.84
N ILE A 272 -7.60 -43.55 -75.67
CA ILE A 272 -7.13 -43.48 -74.27
C ILE A 272 -7.12 -42.03 -73.75
N GLY A 273 -8.13 -41.58 -72.99
CA GLY A 273 -8.34 -41.90 -71.57
C GLY A 273 -7.44 -40.99 -70.74
N GLY A 274 -7.88 -39.95 -70.04
CA GLY A 274 -8.86 -39.90 -68.96
C GLY A 274 -8.31 -38.94 -67.88
N LEU A 275 -9.18 -38.40 -67.02
CA LEU A 275 -8.91 -37.85 -65.67
C LEU A 275 -7.77 -36.79 -65.58
N GLY A 276 -8.06 -35.49 -65.45
CA GLY A 276 -8.65 -34.90 -64.26
C GLY A 276 -7.55 -34.31 -63.36
N ALA A 277 -7.46 -32.99 -63.25
CA ALA A 277 -6.95 -32.27 -62.08
C ALA A 277 -7.05 -30.76 -62.31
N ALA A 278 -7.54 -30.07 -61.29
CA ALA A 278 -7.67 -28.63 -61.23
C ALA A 278 -6.30 -27.94 -61.27
N ALA A 279 -6.13 -26.99 -62.18
CA ALA A 279 -5.05 -26.01 -62.14
C ALA A 279 -5.63 -24.67 -61.71
N VAL A 280 -5.28 -24.25 -60.48
CA VAL A 280 -5.40 -22.87 -60.02
C VAL A 280 -4.48 -22.04 -60.90
N GLY A 281 -5.07 -21.23 -61.78
CA GLY A 281 -4.33 -20.29 -62.61
C GLY A 281 -3.75 -19.16 -61.76
N ILE A 282 -2.43 -19.14 -61.59
CA ILE A 282 -1.70 -17.90 -61.37
C ILE A 282 -1.38 -17.36 -62.75
N VAL A 283 -2.08 -16.30 -63.15
CA VAL A 283 -1.77 -15.49 -64.32
C VAL A 283 -0.52 -14.68 -63.99
N VAL A 284 0.63 -15.06 -64.57
CA VAL A 284 1.75 -14.13 -64.77
C VAL A 284 1.76 -13.76 -66.23
N ALA A 285 1.14 -12.61 -66.54
CA ALA A 285 1.25 -11.96 -67.83
C ALA A 285 2.56 -11.16 -67.88
N GLY A 286 3.30 -11.25 -69.00
CA GLY A 286 4.24 -10.19 -69.39
C GLY A 286 5.50 -10.62 -70.15
N ALA A 287 5.39 -10.54 -71.49
CA ALA A 287 6.39 -10.05 -72.44
C ALA A 287 7.65 -10.90 -72.78
N ASP A 288 7.58 -11.47 -73.97
CA ASP A 288 8.53 -11.43 -75.10
C ASP A 288 10.03 -11.22 -74.83
N GLY A 289 10.79 -12.24 -75.24
CA GLY A 289 12.23 -12.22 -75.43
C GLY A 289 12.74 -13.64 -75.36
N GLY A 290 13.03 -14.27 -76.51
CA GLY A 290 13.56 -15.63 -76.59
C GLY A 290 14.90 -15.73 -75.89
N ARG A 291 14.86 -16.10 -74.61
CA ARG A 291 16.04 -16.41 -73.81
C ARG A 291 16.57 -17.77 -74.19
N THR A 292 17.87 -17.85 -74.39
CA THR A 292 18.54 -19.11 -74.70
C THR A 292 18.43 -20.05 -73.49
N LYS A 293 18.48 -21.37 -73.73
CA LYS A 293 18.38 -22.39 -72.68
C LYS A 293 19.35 -22.15 -71.50
N GLU A 294 20.53 -21.62 -71.80
CA GLU A 294 21.55 -21.25 -70.80
C GLU A 294 21.10 -20.12 -69.85
N GLU A 295 20.29 -19.16 -70.31
CA GLU A 295 19.79 -18.07 -69.47
C GLU A 295 18.68 -18.54 -68.51
N ILE A 296 17.94 -19.59 -68.88
CA ILE A 296 16.94 -20.21 -68.00
C ILE A 296 17.65 -21.03 -66.92
N GLU A 297 18.62 -21.87 -67.29
CA GLU A 297 19.39 -22.68 -66.33
C GLU A 297 20.14 -21.79 -65.32
N LYS A 298 20.76 -20.69 -65.78
CA LYS A 298 21.43 -19.73 -64.89
C LYS A 298 20.46 -19.04 -63.92
N ARG A 299 19.25 -18.72 -64.38
CA ARG A 299 18.22 -18.11 -63.54
C ARG A 299 17.66 -19.09 -62.51
N GLU A 300 17.49 -20.36 -62.87
CA GLU A 300 17.09 -21.42 -61.94
C GLU A 300 18.17 -21.67 -60.87
N GLU A 301 19.45 -21.65 -61.25
CA GLU A 301 20.56 -21.73 -60.30
C GLU A 301 20.60 -20.53 -59.34
N ASP A 302 20.36 -19.31 -59.84
CA ASP A 302 20.28 -18.09 -59.02
C ASP A 302 19.06 -18.10 -58.08
N ILE A 303 17.92 -18.64 -58.52
CA ILE A 303 16.73 -18.80 -57.66
C ILE A 303 17.04 -19.82 -56.56
N ARG A 304 17.64 -20.96 -56.90
CA ARG A 304 17.99 -21.99 -55.92
C ARG A 304 19.00 -21.48 -54.89
N LYS A 305 20.03 -20.73 -55.32
CA LYS A 305 20.98 -20.08 -54.39
C LYS A 305 20.28 -19.08 -53.46
N LYS A 306 19.33 -18.30 -53.97
CA LYS A 306 18.54 -17.37 -53.15
C LYS A 306 17.60 -18.09 -52.19
N GLU A 307 16.99 -19.20 -52.59
CA GLU A 307 16.16 -20.02 -51.71
C GLU A 307 17.00 -20.64 -50.58
N GLU A 308 18.18 -21.18 -50.90
CA GLU A 308 19.12 -21.72 -49.90
C GLU A 308 19.62 -20.62 -48.94
N GLU A 309 19.89 -19.40 -49.43
CA GLU A 309 20.27 -18.25 -48.61
C GLU A 309 19.12 -17.78 -47.69
N VAL A 310 17.88 -17.75 -48.21
CA VAL A 310 16.69 -17.39 -47.42
C VAL A 310 16.40 -18.46 -46.35
N GLU A 311 16.56 -19.74 -46.68
CA GLU A 311 16.40 -20.84 -45.72
C GLU A 311 17.46 -20.78 -44.61
N ALA A 312 18.73 -20.54 -44.97
CA ALA A 312 19.81 -20.36 -44.00
C ALA A 312 19.56 -19.15 -43.08
N ARG A 313 19.10 -18.02 -43.63
CA ARG A 313 18.76 -16.81 -42.86
C ARG A 313 17.57 -17.04 -41.93
N ASN A 314 16.55 -17.78 -42.36
CA ASN A 314 15.41 -18.13 -41.52
C ASN A 314 15.80 -19.09 -40.39
N LYS A 315 16.65 -20.09 -40.66
CA LYS A 315 17.21 -20.98 -39.63
C LYS A 315 18.02 -20.21 -38.59
N ALA A 316 18.89 -19.30 -39.02
CA ALA A 316 19.66 -18.45 -38.13
C ALA A 316 18.77 -17.56 -37.24
N ARG A 317 17.71 -16.96 -37.82
CA ARG A 317 16.75 -16.13 -37.05
C ARG A 317 15.99 -16.95 -36.00
N ILE A 318 15.55 -18.17 -36.34
CA ILE A 318 14.86 -19.06 -35.40
C ILE A 318 15.79 -19.47 -34.25
N GLU A 319 17.07 -19.74 -34.54
CA GLU A 319 18.04 -20.09 -33.51
C GLU A 319 18.35 -18.91 -32.58
N GLU A 320 18.46 -17.69 -33.14
CA GLU A 320 18.62 -16.46 -32.37
C GLU A 320 17.42 -16.18 -31.45
N GLU A 321 16.19 -16.27 -31.97
CA GLU A 321 14.97 -16.15 -31.19
C GLU A 321 14.90 -17.20 -30.06
N ARG A 322 15.40 -18.43 -30.30
CA ARG A 322 15.46 -19.47 -29.26
C ARG A 322 16.44 -19.11 -28.15
N ARG A 323 17.62 -18.60 -28.50
CA ARG A 323 18.64 -18.16 -27.52
C ARG A 323 18.15 -16.96 -26.70
N GLU A 324 17.40 -16.05 -27.30
CA GLU A 324 16.79 -14.92 -26.58
C GLU A 324 15.71 -15.40 -25.60
N ARG A 325 14.83 -16.34 -26.01
CA ARG A 325 13.84 -16.93 -25.11
C ARG A 325 14.50 -17.66 -23.94
N GLU A 326 15.54 -18.44 -24.18
CA GLU A 326 16.30 -19.12 -23.13
C GLU A 326 16.94 -18.12 -22.14
N LYS A 327 17.41 -16.96 -22.62
CA LYS A 327 17.93 -15.89 -21.73
C LYS A 327 16.82 -15.24 -20.89
N VAL A 328 15.66 -14.95 -21.50
CA VAL A 328 14.50 -14.39 -20.78
C VAL A 328 14.02 -15.36 -19.71
N GLU A 329 13.90 -16.64 -20.05
CA GLU A 329 13.49 -17.68 -19.10
C GLU A 329 14.47 -17.83 -17.93
N MET A 330 15.78 -17.76 -18.18
CA MET A 330 16.78 -17.75 -17.10
C MET A 330 16.69 -16.52 -16.20
N VAL A 331 16.40 -15.34 -16.75
CA VAL A 331 16.23 -14.10 -15.97
C VAL A 331 14.96 -14.16 -15.13
N GLU A 332 13.85 -14.62 -15.69
CA GLU A 332 12.59 -14.80 -14.96
C GLU A 332 12.74 -15.84 -13.83
N LYS A 333 13.47 -16.93 -14.07
CA LYS A 333 13.74 -17.92 -13.04
C LYS A 333 14.54 -17.34 -11.88
N ARG A 334 15.58 -16.54 -12.15
CA ARG A 334 16.35 -15.85 -11.10
C ARG A 334 15.50 -14.86 -10.30
N LYS A 335 14.64 -14.08 -10.97
CA LYS A 335 13.72 -13.17 -10.29
C LYS A 335 12.76 -13.91 -9.35
N ARG A 336 12.21 -15.04 -9.79
CA ARG A 336 11.34 -15.88 -8.92
C ARG A 336 12.11 -16.44 -7.72
N GLU A 337 13.35 -16.90 -7.91
CA GLU A 337 14.21 -17.38 -6.82
C GLU A 337 14.53 -16.26 -5.81
N GLU A 338 14.83 -15.04 -6.29
CA GLU A 338 15.05 -13.85 -5.45
C GLU A 338 13.79 -13.42 -4.68
N GLU A 339 12.62 -13.42 -5.33
CA GLU A 339 11.33 -13.12 -4.70
C GLU A 339 10.94 -14.15 -3.63
N GLU A 340 11.18 -15.44 -3.90
CA GLU A 340 10.97 -16.51 -2.93
C GLU A 340 11.92 -16.37 -1.72
N GLU A 341 13.19 -16.02 -1.95
CA GLU A 341 14.15 -15.79 -0.87
C GLU A 341 13.77 -14.57 -0.03
N ALA A 342 13.40 -13.46 -0.67
CA ALA A 342 12.91 -12.26 0.02
C ALA A 342 11.65 -12.57 0.87
N SER A 343 10.71 -13.34 0.31
CA SER A 343 9.51 -13.77 1.02
C SER A 343 9.82 -14.65 2.23
N ARG A 344 10.85 -15.52 2.14
CA ARG A 344 11.33 -16.33 3.28
C ARG A 344 11.93 -15.45 4.37
N ARG A 345 12.78 -14.47 4.03
CA ARG A 345 13.38 -13.54 5.00
C ARG A 345 12.31 -12.73 5.75
N ILE A 346 11.32 -12.19 5.04
CA ILE A 346 10.21 -11.45 5.66
C ILE A 346 9.42 -12.35 6.62
N ARG A 347 9.19 -13.62 6.25
CA ARG A 347 8.49 -14.57 7.12
C ARG A 347 9.29 -14.89 8.39
N GLU A 348 10.59 -15.10 8.26
CA GLU A 348 11.49 -15.33 9.40
C GLU A 348 11.58 -14.13 10.34
N GLU A 349 11.63 -12.91 9.81
CA GLU A 349 11.61 -11.68 10.61
C GLU A 349 10.29 -11.49 11.35
N LYS A 350 9.15 -11.75 10.68
CA LYS A 350 7.83 -11.73 11.33
C LYS A 350 7.71 -12.78 12.43
N GLU A 351 8.25 -13.98 12.24
CA GLU A 351 8.25 -15.02 13.27
C GLU A 351 9.13 -14.64 14.47
N LYS A 352 10.30 -14.03 14.24
CA LYS A 352 11.15 -13.50 15.32
C LYS A 352 10.44 -12.38 16.10
N ALA A 353 9.86 -11.41 15.39
CA ALA A 353 9.11 -10.32 16.02
C ALA A 353 7.94 -10.83 16.87
N ALA A 354 7.20 -11.83 16.38
CA ALA A 354 6.11 -12.46 17.13
C ALA A 354 6.60 -13.15 18.41
N LYS A 355 7.73 -13.87 18.36
CA LYS A 355 8.34 -14.49 19.55
C LYS A 355 8.81 -13.45 20.57
N ASP A 356 9.43 -12.37 20.12
CA ASP A 356 9.87 -11.27 20.98
C ASP A 356 8.67 -10.56 21.65
N GLU A 357 7.55 -10.44 20.95
CA GLU A 357 6.30 -9.87 21.49
C GLU A 357 5.66 -10.81 22.51
N GLU A 358 5.59 -12.11 22.24
CA GLU A 358 5.13 -13.13 23.20
C GLU A 358 5.99 -13.12 24.48
N GLU A 359 7.31 -13.00 24.37
CA GLU A 359 8.21 -12.92 25.52
C GLU A 359 7.96 -11.64 26.35
N LYS A 360 7.74 -10.50 25.70
CA LYS A 360 7.37 -9.24 26.37
C LYS A 360 6.05 -9.34 27.12
N ILE A 361 5.03 -9.98 26.52
CA ILE A 361 3.74 -10.22 27.16
C ILE A 361 3.91 -11.12 28.38
N LEU A 362 4.68 -12.21 28.26
CA LEU A 362 4.96 -13.12 29.38
C LEU A 362 5.68 -12.39 30.52
N ALA A 363 6.69 -11.56 30.20
CA ALA A 363 7.41 -10.77 31.19
C ALA A 363 6.50 -9.75 31.90
N ARG A 364 5.56 -9.14 31.19
CA ARG A 364 4.56 -8.23 31.76
C ARG A 364 3.63 -8.96 32.72
N ASN A 365 3.11 -10.12 32.32
CA ASN A 365 2.24 -10.95 33.15
C ASN A 365 2.95 -11.42 34.44
N MET A 366 4.23 -11.82 34.35
CA MET A 366 5.02 -12.17 35.53
C MET A 366 5.25 -10.98 36.48
N LYS A 367 5.46 -9.77 35.94
CA LYS A 367 5.58 -8.56 36.77
C LYS A 367 4.28 -8.22 37.47
N GLU A 368 3.15 -8.36 36.77
CA GLU A 368 1.82 -8.13 37.32
C GLU A 368 1.48 -9.15 38.41
N GLU A 369 1.78 -10.43 38.22
CA GLU A 369 1.59 -11.46 39.23
C GLU A 369 2.44 -11.19 40.49
N ARG A 370 3.70 -10.74 40.32
CA ARG A 370 4.57 -10.33 41.44
C ARG A 370 4.06 -9.07 42.15
N PHE A 371 3.39 -8.18 41.43
CA PHE A 371 2.78 -6.99 42.01
C PHE A 371 1.53 -7.34 42.82
N GLN A 372 0.65 -8.18 42.27
CA GLN A 372 -0.54 -8.69 42.96
C GLN A 372 -0.17 -9.47 44.24
N LYS A 373 0.87 -10.32 44.19
CA LYS A 373 1.38 -11.03 45.39
C LYS A 373 1.85 -10.06 46.48
N ARG A 374 2.58 -9.00 46.11
CA ARG A 374 3.02 -7.97 47.07
C ARG A 374 1.85 -7.21 47.69
N LEU A 375 0.84 -6.86 46.90
CA LEU A 375 -0.39 -6.22 47.39
C LEU A 375 -1.13 -7.08 48.43
N VAL A 376 -1.26 -8.38 48.15
CA VAL A 376 -1.89 -9.33 49.10
C VAL A 376 -1.07 -9.49 50.38
N GLU A 377 0.27 -9.48 50.27
CA GLU A 377 1.18 -9.56 51.42
C GLU A 377 1.12 -8.28 52.27
N GLU A 378 1.16 -7.10 51.64
CA GLU A 378 1.00 -5.80 52.31
C GLU A 378 -0.37 -5.67 53.01
N GLU A 379 -1.46 -6.12 52.37
CA GLU A 379 -2.78 -6.15 53.00
C GLU A 379 -2.82 -7.10 54.21
N ARG A 380 -2.12 -8.24 54.14
CA ARG A 380 -2.03 -9.17 55.27
C ARG A 380 -1.26 -8.56 56.43
N GLU A 381 -0.10 -7.94 56.16
CA GLU A 381 0.70 -7.26 57.17
C GLU A 381 -0.09 -6.13 57.84
N ARG A 382 -0.81 -5.33 57.05
CA ARG A 382 -1.67 -4.27 57.58
C ARG A 382 -2.79 -4.81 58.49
N ARG A 383 -3.41 -5.95 58.15
CA ARG A 383 -4.40 -6.60 59.03
C ARG A 383 -3.77 -7.11 60.33
N GLU A 384 -2.57 -7.69 60.26
CA GLU A 384 -1.84 -8.13 61.45
C GLU A 384 -1.46 -6.95 62.36
N GLU A 385 -1.10 -5.80 61.78
CA GLU A 385 -0.87 -4.55 62.52
C GLU A 385 -2.15 -3.99 63.13
N GLU A 386 -3.26 -3.96 62.39
CA GLU A 386 -4.58 -3.56 62.89
C GLU A 386 -5.03 -4.46 64.06
N GLU A 387 -4.83 -5.78 63.98
CA GLU A 387 -5.11 -6.71 65.09
C GLU A 387 -4.20 -6.51 66.30
N LYS A 388 -2.90 -6.25 66.08
CA LYS A 388 -1.96 -5.91 67.18
C LYS A 388 -2.37 -4.62 67.86
N PHE A 389 -2.73 -3.59 67.10
CA PHE A 389 -3.20 -2.32 67.61
C PHE A 389 -4.49 -2.49 68.41
N LYS A 390 -5.45 -3.26 67.89
CA LYS A 390 -6.69 -3.57 68.60
C LYS A 390 -6.45 -4.25 69.95
N LYS A 391 -5.52 -5.21 70.02
CA LYS A 391 -5.13 -5.85 71.29
C LYS A 391 -4.46 -4.90 72.27
N ILE A 392 -3.73 -3.89 71.81
CA ILE A 392 -3.14 -2.87 72.68
C ILE A 392 -4.25 -2.02 73.29
N VAL A 393 -5.19 -1.53 72.46
CA VAL A 393 -6.33 -0.72 72.92
C VAL A 393 -7.20 -1.49 73.92
N GLU A 394 -7.51 -2.77 73.64
CA GLU A 394 -8.31 -3.61 74.56
C GLU A 394 -7.61 -3.88 75.90
N ASN A 395 -6.27 -3.79 76.00
CA ASN A 395 -5.55 -3.93 77.28
C ASN A 395 -5.33 -2.58 78.00
N GLU A 396 -5.48 -1.44 77.31
CA GLU A 396 -5.31 -0.11 77.91
C GLU A 396 -6.60 0.43 78.54
N ASP A 397 -7.78 -0.03 78.11
CA ASP A 397 -9.06 0.32 78.74
C ASP A 397 -9.14 -0.11 80.22
N ASP A 398 -8.50 -1.24 80.59
CA ASP A 398 -8.38 -1.66 82.00
C ASP A 398 -7.57 -0.66 82.85
N GLY A 399 -6.67 0.11 82.22
CA GLY A 399 -5.85 1.13 82.88
C GLY A 399 -6.55 2.47 83.04
N PHE A 400 -7.46 2.82 82.11
CA PHE A 400 -8.21 4.08 82.17
C PHE A 400 -9.28 4.03 83.27
N ASP A 401 -9.94 2.90 83.45
CA ASP A 401 -10.88 2.69 84.56
C ASP A 401 -10.16 2.74 85.92
N ALA A 402 -8.97 2.14 86.04
CA ALA A 402 -8.17 2.23 87.26
C ALA A 402 -7.66 3.67 87.57
N TYR A 403 -7.43 4.48 86.54
CA TYR A 403 -7.02 5.88 86.72
C TYR A 403 -8.18 6.79 87.11
N THR A 404 -9.37 6.56 86.56
CA THR A 404 -10.58 7.34 86.89
C THR A 404 -11.10 7.03 88.29
N ASP A 405 -11.02 5.77 88.75
CA ASP A 405 -11.35 5.40 90.14
C ASP A 405 -10.42 6.07 91.16
N ASN A 406 -9.12 6.21 90.86
CA ASN A 406 -8.20 6.94 91.73
C ASN A 406 -8.46 8.45 91.75
N LEU A 407 -8.86 9.03 90.61
CA LEU A 407 -9.20 10.46 90.52
C LEU A 407 -10.48 10.80 91.27
N GLN A 408 -11.48 9.92 91.24
CA GLN A 408 -12.71 10.09 92.03
C GLN A 408 -12.45 9.99 93.53
N ASN A 409 -11.57 9.08 93.96
CA ASN A 409 -11.17 9.02 95.37
C ASN A 409 -10.38 10.26 95.80
N LEU A 410 -9.53 10.82 94.93
CA LEU A 410 -8.77 12.04 95.25
C LEU A 410 -9.65 13.29 95.36
N LEU A 411 -10.74 13.36 94.59
CA LEU A 411 -11.69 14.48 94.59
C LEU A 411 -12.71 14.40 95.73
N ALA A 412 -12.95 13.20 96.28
CA ALA A 412 -13.86 13.01 97.40
C ALA A 412 -13.29 13.50 98.76
N ASP A 413 -11.96 13.61 98.87
CA ASP A 413 -11.30 14.02 100.12
C ASP A 413 -11.19 15.55 100.31
N ASP A 414 -11.57 16.37 99.31
CA ASP A 414 -11.39 17.84 99.34
C ASP A 414 -12.66 18.61 99.79
N GLU A 415 -13.77 17.94 100.15
CA GLU A 415 -15.01 18.60 100.64
C GLU A 415 -15.08 18.80 102.17
N GLU A 416 -14.08 18.40 102.95
CA GLU A 416 -14.01 18.66 104.40
C GLU A 416 -12.92 19.67 104.77
N LEU A 417 -13.07 20.94 104.39
CA LEU A 417 -12.34 22.05 105.00
C LEU A 417 -13.30 23.18 105.44
N PRO A 418 -13.31 23.55 106.74
CA PRO A 418 -14.24 24.52 107.32
C PRO A 418 -13.96 26.00 107.00
#